data_AF-A0A7W5PRM7-F1
#
_entry.id   AF-A0A7W5PRM7-F1
#
_cell.length_a   1.000
_cell.length_b   1.000
_cell.length_c   1.000
_cell.angle_alpha   90.00
_cell.angle_beta   90.00
_cell.angle_gamma   90.00
#
_symmetry.space_group_name_H-M   'P 1'
#
loop_
_entity.id
_entity.type
_entity.pdbx_description
1 polymer ?
#
loop_
_entity_poly.entity_id
_entity_poly.type
_entity_poly.pdbx_seq_one_letter_code
_entity_poly.pdbx_strand_id
1 'polypeptide(L)'
;MRFSMLPVFGLLLPLAEIAGFVIVGRAVGLAATLALVVLGFVVGSFLLRRQGISILRRMSAEGRSGTMPGRELLNPAMTVIAALLFIIPGFLSDILAILLLIPQVRNLLWRSIAKRFVVVGTAGGGFSASSRPDFRGRPDKSGDSKVVDLDEEDYHREPNGKSPWSGKQLGD
;
A
#
# COMPACT_ATOMS: atom_id res chain seq x y z
N MET A 1 2.40 1.44 25.68
CA MET A 1 3.42 0.40 25.93
C MET A 1 3.46 -0.65 24.80
N ARG A 2 3.77 -0.29 23.54
CA ARG A 2 3.51 -1.21 22.39
C ARG A 2 4.68 -1.48 21.45
N PHE A 3 5.88 -0.96 21.72
CA PHE A 3 7.04 -1.11 20.82
C PHE A 3 8.14 -2.07 21.32
N SER A 4 7.98 -2.73 22.47
CA SER A 4 9.06 -3.54 23.07
C SER A 4 9.23 -4.97 22.51
N MET A 5 8.31 -5.47 21.67
CA MET A 5 8.37 -6.84 21.15
C MET A 5 9.21 -6.99 19.87
N LEU A 6 9.46 -5.89 19.16
CA LEU A 6 10.22 -5.86 17.91
C LEU A 6 11.68 -6.37 18.06
N PRO A 7 12.46 -5.97 19.08
CA PRO A 7 13.80 -6.52 19.29
C PRO A 7 13.77 -8.00 19.69
N VAL A 8 12.76 -8.42 20.44
CA VAL A 8 12.58 -9.83 20.86
C VAL A 8 12.32 -10.71 19.64
N PHE A 9 11.46 -10.27 18.72
CA PHE A 9 11.23 -10.97 17.46
C PHE A 9 12.46 -11.00 16.56
N GLY A 10 13.20 -9.88 16.46
CA GLY A 10 14.45 -9.79 15.70
C GLY A 10 15.55 -10.73 16.20
N LEU A 11 15.54 -11.08 17.49
CA LEU A 11 16.46 -12.08 18.06
C LEU A 11 15.91 -13.52 17.94
N LEU A 12 14.62 -13.72 18.23
CA LEU A 12 13.99 -15.05 18.20
C LEU A 12 13.96 -15.65 16.80
N LEU A 13 13.71 -14.84 15.77
CA LEU A 13 13.61 -15.31 14.41
C LEU A 13 14.90 -16.00 13.92
N PRO A 14 16.10 -15.37 13.93
CA PRO A 14 17.33 -16.05 13.52
C PRO A 14 17.70 -17.24 14.43
N LEU A 15 17.36 -17.21 15.73
CA LEU A 15 17.53 -18.37 16.60
C LEU A 15 16.65 -19.55 16.14
N ALA A 16 15.40 -19.29 15.78
CA ALA A 16 14.49 -20.29 15.23
C ALA A 16 15.01 -20.83 13.88
N GLU A 17 15.61 -19.98 13.04
CA GLU A 17 16.23 -20.41 11.78
C GLU A 17 17.38 -21.38 12.04
N ILE A 18 18.32 -21.03 12.94
CA ILE A 18 19.45 -21.89 13.30
C ILE A 18 18.95 -23.23 13.85
N ALA A 19 17.94 -23.22 14.72
CA ALA A 19 17.34 -24.44 15.24
C ALA A 19 16.74 -25.30 14.11
N GLY A 20 16.05 -24.69 13.14
CA GLY A 20 15.56 -25.36 11.94
C GLY A 20 16.67 -26.00 11.11
N PHE A 21 17.78 -25.28 10.89
CA PHE A 21 18.96 -25.80 10.19
C PHE A 21 19.55 -27.03 10.87
N VAL A 22 19.65 -27.01 12.20
CA VAL A 22 20.16 -28.16 12.95
C VAL A 22 19.22 -29.36 12.86
N ILE A 23 17.91 -29.15 12.98
CA ILE A 23 16.92 -30.23 12.94
C ILE A 23 16.93 -30.92 11.57
N VAL A 24 16.83 -30.14 10.49
CA VAL A 24 16.80 -30.70 9.13
C VAL A 24 18.17 -31.22 8.72
N GLY A 25 19.25 -30.56 9.13
CA GLY A 25 20.63 -31.00 8.92
C GLY A 25 20.90 -32.37 9.55
N ARG A 26 20.30 -32.65 10.72
CA ARG A 26 20.37 -33.98 11.35
C ARG A 26 19.48 -35.02 10.66
N ALA A 27 18.35 -34.62 10.09
CA ALA A 27 17.41 -35.53 9.44
C ALA A 27 17.84 -35.94 8.00
N VAL A 28 18.35 -34.98 7.21
CA VAL A 28 18.66 -35.18 5.78
C VAL A 28 20.17 -35.14 5.49
N GLY A 29 20.96 -34.58 6.40
CA GLY A 29 22.41 -34.41 6.26
C GLY A 29 22.81 -32.99 5.82
N LEU A 30 24.00 -32.56 6.25
CA LEU A 30 24.50 -31.19 6.02
C LEU A 30 24.60 -30.84 4.53
N ALA A 31 25.17 -31.73 3.71
CA ALA A 31 25.35 -31.48 2.28
C ALA A 31 24.01 -31.24 1.56
N ALA A 32 22.99 -32.04 1.87
CA ALA A 32 21.66 -31.88 1.30
C ALA A 32 21.00 -30.56 1.76
N THR A 33 21.15 -30.18 3.03
CA THR A 33 20.62 -28.90 3.51
C THR A 33 21.27 -27.70 2.85
N LEU A 34 22.59 -27.72 2.64
CA LEU A 34 23.29 -26.66 1.92
C LEU A 34 22.85 -26.60 0.45
N ALA A 35 22.63 -27.74 -0.18
CA ALA A 35 22.09 -27.78 -1.55
C ALA A 35 20.68 -27.16 -1.62
N LEU A 36 19.80 -27.43 -0.65
CA LEU A 36 18.48 -26.81 -0.56
C LEU A 36 18.56 -25.29 -0.40
N VAL A 37 19.46 -24.81 0.45
CA VAL A 37 19.70 -23.37 0.65
C VAL A 37 20.14 -22.69 -0.64
N VAL A 38 21.13 -23.27 -1.33
CA VAL A 38 21.62 -22.73 -2.61
C VAL A 38 20.51 -22.76 -3.66
N LEU A 39 19.74 -23.85 -3.74
CA LEU A 39 18.62 -23.97 -4.66
C LEU A 39 17.56 -22.89 -4.38
N GLY A 40 17.19 -22.69 -3.12
CA GLY A 40 16.25 -21.65 -2.69
C GLY A 40 16.73 -20.26 -3.08
N PHE A 41 18.00 -19.95 -2.81
CA PHE A 41 18.60 -18.67 -3.19
C PHE A 41 18.57 -18.43 -4.71
N VAL A 42 18.87 -19.45 -5.52
CA VAL A 42 18.81 -19.37 -6.99
C VAL A 42 17.38 -19.13 -7.47
N VAL A 43 16.41 -19.88 -6.92
CA VAL A 43 14.99 -19.72 -7.25
C VAL A 43 14.48 -18.33 -6.87
N GLY A 44 14.79 -17.87 -5.65
CA GLY A 44 14.45 -16.53 -5.16
C GLY A 44 15.05 -15.44 -6.04
N SER A 45 16.34 -15.51 -6.33
CA SER A 45 17.04 -14.55 -7.20
C SER A 45 16.44 -14.50 -8.61
N PHE A 46 16.08 -15.66 -9.18
CA PHE A 46 15.45 -15.74 -10.49
C PHE A 46 14.05 -15.13 -10.51
N LEU A 47 13.24 -15.41 -9.48
CA LEU A 47 11.91 -14.83 -9.31
C LEU A 47 11.99 -13.31 -9.13
N LEU A 48 12.93 -12.84 -8.29
CA LEU A 48 13.16 -11.41 -8.07
C LEU A 48 13.54 -10.71 -9.38
N ARG A 49 14.44 -11.29 -10.17
CA ARG A 49 14.84 -10.73 -11.46
C ARG A 49 13.67 -10.65 -12.43
N ARG A 50 12.88 -11.71 -12.56
CA ARG A 50 11.74 -11.73 -13.49
C ARG A 50 10.64 -10.76 -13.07
N GLN A 51 10.24 -10.80 -11.80
CA GLN A 51 9.08 -10.05 -11.32
C GLN A 51 9.43 -8.61 -10.97
N GLY A 52 10.62 -8.35 -10.42
CA GLY A 52 11.11 -7.00 -10.16
C GLY A 52 11.16 -6.15 -11.44
N ILE A 53 11.71 -6.70 -12.53
CA ILE A 53 11.72 -6.00 -13.83
C ILE A 53 10.29 -5.76 -14.34
N SER A 54 9.40 -6.74 -14.20
CA SER A 54 8.01 -6.61 -14.65
C SER A 54 7.25 -5.49 -13.93
N ILE A 55 7.48 -5.34 -12.62
CA ILE A 55 6.87 -4.29 -11.79
C ILE A 55 7.39 -2.92 -12.21
N LEU A 56 8.71 -2.77 -12.36
CA LEU A 56 9.32 -1.50 -12.77
C LEU A 56 8.80 -1.05 -14.14
N ARG A 57 8.61 -1.98 -15.08
CA ARG A 57 8.04 -1.69 -16.41
C ARG A 57 6.58 -1.23 -16.32
N ARG A 58 5.76 -1.91 -15.51
CA ARG A 58 4.34 -1.55 -15.28
C ARG A 58 4.21 -0.18 -14.61
N MET A 59 4.94 0.05 -13.52
CA MET A 59 5.01 1.35 -12.84
C MET A 59 5.42 2.48 -13.80
N SER A 60 6.39 2.22 -14.67
CA SER A 60 6.86 3.21 -15.66
C SER A 60 5.82 3.50 -16.75
N ALA A 61 5.03 2.50 -17.15
CA ALA A 61 3.98 2.64 -18.16
C ALA A 61 2.71 3.32 -17.60
N GLU A 62 2.27 2.90 -16.41
CA GLU A 62 1.07 3.40 -15.73
C GLU A 62 1.27 4.81 -15.15
N GLY A 63 2.49 5.15 -14.72
CA GLY A 63 2.84 6.50 -14.30
C GLY A 63 2.72 7.54 -15.44
N ARG A 64 2.82 7.10 -16.70
CA ARG A 64 2.61 7.97 -17.88
C ARG A 64 1.14 8.11 -18.26
N SER A 65 0.29 7.16 -17.88
CA SER A 65 -1.15 7.14 -18.20
C SER A 65 -2.04 7.71 -17.09
N GLY A 66 -1.48 8.11 -15.94
CA GLY A 66 -2.23 8.67 -14.82
C GLY A 66 -3.17 7.67 -14.14
N THR A 67 -3.04 6.37 -14.43
CA THR A 67 -3.90 5.32 -13.86
C THR A 67 -3.29 4.81 -12.55
N MET A 68 -4.11 4.70 -11.49
CA MET A 68 -3.64 4.19 -10.19
C MET A 68 -3.48 2.66 -10.22
N PRO A 69 -2.27 2.12 -10.10
CA PRO A 69 -1.98 0.72 -10.41
C PRO A 69 -2.14 -0.24 -9.22
N GLY A 70 -2.87 0.18 -8.18
CA GLY A 70 -2.82 -0.46 -6.85
C GLY A 70 -3.21 -1.94 -6.82
N ARG A 71 -4.22 -2.35 -7.60
CA ARG A 71 -4.72 -3.74 -7.59
C ARG A 71 -3.94 -4.69 -8.48
N GLU A 72 -3.43 -4.21 -9.61
CA GLU A 72 -2.73 -5.08 -10.58
C GLU A 72 -1.29 -5.36 -10.18
N LEU A 73 -0.66 -4.43 -9.44
CA LEU A 73 0.70 -4.60 -8.91
C LEU A 73 0.77 -5.49 -7.66
N LEU A 74 -0.35 -5.73 -6.97
CA LEU A 74 -0.38 -6.47 -5.70
C LEU A 74 0.14 -7.90 -5.83
N ASN A 75 -0.31 -8.63 -6.83
CA ASN A 75 0.12 -10.02 -7.07
C ASN A 75 1.62 -10.14 -7.37
N PRO A 76 2.19 -9.39 -8.34
CA PRO A 76 3.62 -9.44 -8.59
C PRO A 76 4.44 -8.89 -7.42
N ALA A 77 3.96 -7.87 -6.70
CA ALA A 77 4.63 -7.34 -5.51
C ALA A 77 4.72 -8.39 -4.39
N MET A 78 3.65 -9.14 -4.13
CA MET A 78 3.68 -10.25 -3.17
C MET A 78 4.68 -11.32 -3.56
N THR A 79 4.89 -11.60 -4.87
CA THR A 79 5.96 -12.51 -5.24
C THR A 79 7.34 -11.93 -5.02
N VAL A 80 7.54 -10.63 -5.25
CA VAL A 80 8.83 -10.00 -4.99
C VAL A 80 9.17 -10.10 -3.51
N ILE A 81 8.19 -9.89 -2.62
CA ILE A 81 8.36 -10.12 -1.18
C ILE A 81 8.73 -11.59 -0.91
N ALA A 82 8.00 -12.55 -1.50
CA ALA A 82 8.32 -13.97 -1.35
C ALA A 82 9.74 -14.30 -1.85
N ALA A 83 10.17 -13.70 -2.96
CA ALA A 83 11.49 -13.89 -3.53
C ALA A 83 12.59 -13.31 -2.63
N LEU A 84 12.35 -12.15 -2.01
CA LEU A 84 13.26 -11.56 -1.03
C LEU A 84 13.38 -12.43 0.23
N LEU A 85 12.27 -13.04 0.69
CA LEU A 85 12.31 -14.00 1.79
C LEU A 85 13.15 -15.24 1.42
N PHE A 86 13.00 -15.77 0.20
CA PHE A 86 13.79 -16.91 -0.30
C PHE A 86 15.29 -16.63 -0.48
N ILE A 87 15.67 -15.36 -0.64
CA ILE A 87 17.08 -14.94 -0.82
C ILE A 87 17.81 -14.93 0.52
N ILE A 88 17.13 -14.64 1.63
CA ILE A 88 17.71 -14.71 2.97
C ILE A 88 17.52 -16.14 3.45
N PRO A 89 18.57 -16.99 3.41
CA PRO A 89 18.39 -18.41 3.64
C PRO A 89 17.93 -18.68 5.08
N GLY A 90 16.76 -19.27 5.22
CA GLY A 90 16.15 -19.61 6.51
C GLY A 90 15.09 -20.67 6.33
N PHE A 91 15.07 -21.72 7.16
CA PHE A 91 14.04 -22.75 7.09
C PHE A 91 12.61 -22.21 7.29
N LEU A 92 12.41 -21.35 8.30
CA LEU A 92 11.09 -20.77 8.56
C LEU A 92 10.73 -19.74 7.49
N SER A 93 11.69 -18.89 7.12
CA SER A 93 11.55 -17.90 6.06
C SER A 93 11.26 -18.55 4.69
N ASP A 94 11.89 -19.67 4.36
CA ASP A 94 11.67 -20.44 3.13
C ASP A 94 10.27 -21.05 3.11
N ILE A 95 9.79 -21.61 4.23
CA ILE A 95 8.40 -22.10 4.34
C ILE A 95 7.42 -20.96 4.09
N LEU A 96 7.64 -19.80 4.71
CA LEU A 96 6.80 -18.62 4.50
C LEU A 96 6.88 -18.11 3.07
N ALA A 97 8.06 -18.15 2.45
CA ALA A 97 8.27 -17.74 1.07
C ALA A 97 7.51 -18.66 0.10
N ILE A 98 7.62 -19.98 0.27
CA ILE A 98 6.88 -20.98 -0.51
C ILE A 98 5.38 -20.79 -0.32
N LEU A 99 4.93 -20.62 0.93
CA LEU A 99 3.52 -20.38 1.22
C LEU A 99 3.03 -19.10 0.52
N LEU A 100 3.84 -18.05 0.53
CA LEU A 100 3.53 -16.81 -0.17
C LEU A 100 3.62 -16.93 -1.70
N LEU A 101 4.33 -17.91 -2.27
CA LEU A 101 4.28 -18.19 -3.71
C LEU A 101 2.94 -18.78 -4.16
N ILE A 102 2.21 -19.42 -3.25
CA ILE A 102 0.91 -20.03 -3.54
C ILE A 102 -0.16 -18.93 -3.70
N PRO A 103 -0.85 -18.85 -4.86
CA PRO A 103 -1.79 -17.76 -5.14
C PRO A 103 -3.00 -17.75 -4.18
N GLN A 104 -3.42 -18.91 -3.68
CA GLN A 104 -4.49 -19.04 -2.69
C GLN A 104 -4.13 -18.34 -1.37
N VAL A 105 -2.88 -18.49 -0.92
CA VAL A 105 -2.37 -17.86 0.31
C VAL A 105 -2.30 -16.35 0.13
N ARG A 106 -1.81 -15.87 -1.01
CA ARG A 106 -1.77 -14.43 -1.33
C ARG A 106 -3.14 -13.79 -1.24
N ASN A 107 -4.14 -14.42 -1.83
CA ASN A 107 -5.52 -13.92 -1.80
C ASN A 107 -6.06 -13.88 -0.36
N LEU A 108 -5.77 -14.89 0.46
CA LEU A 108 -6.18 -14.93 1.86
C LEU A 108 -5.48 -13.87 2.71
N LEU A 109 -4.17 -13.72 2.52
CA LEU A 109 -3.34 -12.73 3.20
C LEU A 109 -3.82 -11.32 2.85
N TRP A 110 -4.05 -11.05 1.56
CA TRP A 110 -4.61 -9.79 1.09
C TRP A 110 -5.98 -9.50 1.71
N ARG A 111 -6.91 -10.46 1.71
CA ARG A 111 -8.23 -10.28 2.34
C ARG A 111 -8.13 -9.97 3.83
N SER A 112 -7.14 -10.52 4.51
CA SER A 112 -6.92 -10.30 5.95
C SER A 112 -6.31 -8.93 6.24
N ILE A 113 -5.37 -8.51 5.38
CA ILE A 113 -4.69 -7.22 5.44
C ILE A 113 -5.63 -6.08 5.03
N ALA A 114 -6.35 -6.23 3.92
CA ALA A 114 -7.27 -5.22 3.39
C ALA A 114 -8.41 -4.86 4.36
N LYS A 115 -8.80 -5.76 5.28
CA LYS A 115 -9.76 -5.46 6.35
C LYS A 115 -9.22 -4.48 7.40
N ARG A 116 -7.90 -4.35 7.51
CA ARG A 116 -7.21 -3.51 8.51
C ARG A 116 -6.67 -2.20 7.94
N PHE A 117 -6.58 -2.09 6.61
CA PHE A 117 -6.22 -0.85 5.93
C PHE A 117 -7.49 -0.19 5.39
N VAL A 118 -7.91 0.93 6.00
CA VAL A 118 -8.89 1.83 5.37
C VAL A 118 -8.20 2.35 4.11
N VAL A 119 -8.60 1.83 2.95
CA VAL A 119 -8.24 2.44 1.68
C VAL A 119 -8.86 3.83 1.70
N VAL A 120 -8.07 4.86 2.00
CA VAL A 120 -8.43 6.23 1.66
C VAL A 120 -8.36 6.29 0.13
N GLY A 121 -9.42 5.77 -0.50
CA GLY A 121 -9.67 6.05 -1.88
C GLY A 121 -9.94 7.54 -1.92
N THR A 122 -9.15 8.29 -2.68
CA THR A 122 -9.67 9.49 -3.35
C THR A 122 -10.96 9.03 -4.03
N ALA A 123 -12.09 9.39 -3.43
CA ALA A 123 -13.36 8.71 -3.65
C ALA A 123 -13.80 8.87 -5.11
N GLY A 124 -13.72 7.76 -5.84
CA GLY A 124 -14.27 7.60 -7.18
C GLY A 124 -14.79 6.17 -7.31
N GLY A 125 -15.98 5.92 -6.76
CA GLY A 125 -16.73 4.70 -7.08
C GLY A 125 -17.32 3.96 -5.89
N GLY A 126 -18.66 4.05 -5.76
CA GLY A 126 -19.45 2.96 -5.17
C GLY A 126 -20.36 3.34 -4.01
N PHE A 127 -21.40 4.15 -4.25
CA PHE A 127 -22.63 4.06 -3.47
C PHE A 127 -23.78 3.69 -4.39
N SER A 128 -24.06 2.40 -4.46
CA SER A 128 -25.39 1.90 -4.82
C SER A 128 -26.30 2.19 -3.65
N ALA A 129 -27.07 3.28 -3.75
CA ALA A 129 -28.25 3.49 -2.92
C ALA A 129 -29.32 4.11 -3.81
N SER A 130 -30.10 3.22 -4.41
CA SER A 130 -31.47 3.49 -4.79
C SER A 130 -32.20 4.23 -3.67
N SER A 131 -32.60 5.47 -3.94
CA SER A 131 -33.80 6.11 -3.42
C SER A 131 -33.87 7.54 -3.96
N ARG A 132 -34.76 7.77 -4.91
CA ARG A 132 -35.29 9.11 -5.19
C ARG A 132 -36.12 9.55 -3.99
N PRO A 133 -35.97 10.80 -3.53
CA PRO A 133 -37.16 11.58 -3.22
C PRO A 133 -37.15 12.96 -3.86
N ASP A 134 -38.35 13.39 -4.24
CA ASP A 134 -38.73 14.70 -4.77
C ASP A 134 -38.04 15.87 -4.08
N PHE A 135 -37.43 16.76 -4.87
CA PHE A 135 -36.98 18.06 -4.43
C PHE A 135 -38.15 19.05 -4.50
N ARG A 136 -38.92 19.14 -3.41
CA ARG A 136 -39.83 20.26 -3.15
C ARG A 136 -39.20 21.14 -2.07
N GLY A 137 -39.02 22.41 -2.40
CA GLY A 137 -38.10 23.35 -1.76
C GLY A 137 -38.13 23.41 -0.24
N ARG A 138 -36.94 23.62 0.33
CA ARG A 138 -36.76 24.11 1.69
C ARG A 138 -35.47 24.95 1.76
N PRO A 139 -35.50 26.13 2.42
CA PRO A 139 -34.32 26.97 2.54
C PRO A 139 -33.39 26.39 3.62
N ASP A 140 -32.12 26.24 3.24
CA ASP A 140 -31.06 25.69 4.07
C ASP A 140 -30.61 26.70 5.14
N LYS A 141 -30.48 26.21 6.38
CA LYS A 141 -29.81 26.91 7.48
C LYS A 141 -28.40 26.31 7.54
N SER A 142 -27.44 27.04 7.00
CA SER A 142 -26.02 26.72 7.08
C SER A 142 -25.56 26.53 8.53
N GLY A 143 -25.01 25.34 8.79
CA GLY A 143 -24.25 25.03 9.99
C GLY A 143 -23.34 23.84 9.68
N ASP A 144 -22.06 24.14 9.46
CA ASP A 144 -20.94 23.19 9.41
C ASP A 144 -20.58 22.53 8.07
N SER A 145 -20.59 23.30 6.98
CA SER A 145 -19.70 23.03 5.84
C SER A 145 -18.56 24.05 5.82
N LYS A 146 -17.32 23.58 5.98
CA LYS A 146 -16.10 24.40 5.85
C LYS A 146 -15.80 24.82 4.39
N VAL A 147 -16.70 24.47 3.47
CA VAL A 147 -16.63 24.82 2.06
C VAL A 147 -17.78 25.79 1.82
N VAL A 148 -17.41 27.02 1.47
CA VAL A 148 -18.34 28.05 1.00
C VAL A 148 -18.15 28.05 -0.51
N ASP A 149 -19.11 27.48 -1.23
CA ASP A 149 -19.20 27.63 -2.67
C ASP A 149 -19.75 29.04 -2.91
N LEU A 150 -18.92 29.91 -3.48
CA LEU A 150 -19.29 31.28 -3.82
C LEU A 150 -19.74 31.30 -5.27
N ASP A 151 -20.97 31.74 -5.49
CA ASP A 151 -21.53 31.90 -6.82
C ASP A 151 -21.17 33.28 -7.40
N GLU A 152 -21.24 33.46 -8.73
CA GLU A 152 -20.91 34.73 -9.40
C GLU A 152 -21.78 35.90 -8.88
N GLU A 153 -22.98 35.58 -8.40
CA GLU A 153 -23.94 36.53 -7.82
C GLU A 153 -23.55 37.00 -6.42
N ASP A 154 -22.76 36.22 -5.68
CA ASP A 154 -22.24 36.56 -4.34
C ASP A 154 -21.07 37.56 -4.41
N TYR A 155 -20.54 37.83 -5.61
CA TYR A 155 -19.46 38.80 -5.80
C TYR A 155 -20.02 40.21 -6.05
N HIS A 156 -19.96 41.06 -5.03
CA HIS A 156 -20.26 42.49 -5.15
C HIS A 156 -19.10 43.36 -4.67
N ARG A 157 -18.72 44.35 -5.49
CA ARG A 157 -17.64 45.32 -5.19
C ARG A 157 -18.23 46.70 -4.99
N GLU A 158 -18.46 47.08 -3.73
CA GLU A 158 -18.85 48.45 -3.39
C GLU A 158 -17.60 49.32 -3.13
N PRO A 159 -17.54 50.56 -3.67
CA PRO A 159 -16.47 51.49 -3.36
C PRO A 159 -16.59 51.97 -1.90
N ASN A 160 -15.78 51.38 -1.01
CA ASN A 160 -15.75 51.80 0.39
C ASN A 160 -14.87 53.06 0.59
N GLY A 161 -15.51 54.21 0.70
CA GLY A 161 -14.86 55.50 0.95
C GLY A 161 -14.15 55.63 2.33
N LYS A 162 -14.32 54.64 3.23
CA LYS A 162 -13.59 54.58 4.51
C LYS A 162 -12.32 53.71 4.45
N SER A 163 -11.95 53.19 3.28
CA SER A 163 -10.69 52.44 3.15
C SER A 163 -9.49 53.39 3.26
N PRO A 164 -8.49 53.10 4.12
CA PRO A 164 -7.26 53.90 4.23
C PRO A 164 -6.43 53.89 2.94
N TRP A 165 -6.83 53.08 1.95
CA TRP A 165 -6.17 52.92 0.66
C TRP A 165 -6.99 53.51 -0.51
N SER A 166 -8.15 54.12 -0.24
CA SER A 166 -9.08 54.63 -1.26
C SER A 166 -8.58 55.84 -2.06
N GLY A 167 -7.44 56.44 -1.69
CA GLY A 167 -7.01 57.74 -2.22
C GLY A 167 -5.52 57.89 -2.54
N LYS A 168 -4.71 56.82 -2.52
CA LYS A 168 -3.32 56.94 -2.99
C LYS A 168 -3.27 56.68 -4.49
N GLN A 169 -3.32 57.76 -5.28
CA GLN A 169 -2.80 57.70 -6.65
C GLN A 169 -1.29 57.43 -6.55
N LEU A 170 -0.86 56.30 -7.11
CA LEU A 170 0.55 55.98 -7.26
C LEU A 170 1.06 56.78 -8.47
N GLY A 171 1.75 57.89 -8.21
CA GLY A 171 2.42 58.67 -9.24
C GLY A 171 2.41 60.15 -8.98
N ASP A 172 3.41 60.62 -8.23
CA ASP A 172 4.18 61.85 -8.45
C ASP A 172 5.58 61.63 -7.82
#